data_AF-A0A1Q8A8Z5-F1
#
_entry.id   AF-A0A1Q8A8Z5-F1
#
_cell.length_a   1.000
_cell.length_b   1.000
_cell.length_c   1.000
_cell.angle_alpha   90.00
_cell.angle_beta   90.00
_cell.angle_gamma   90.00
#
_symmetry.space_group_name_H-M   'P 1'
#
loop_
_entity.id
_entity.type
_entity.pdbx_description
1 polymer ?
#
loop_
_entity_poly.entity_id
_entity_poly.type
_entity_poly.pdbx_seq_one_letter_code
_entity_poly.pdbx_strand_id
1 'polypeptide(L)'
;MAQRSIVLAISADNAEALLDGKRRFDHRSVRPKELPARAYLAVSGTASIVGECTLGEPERKTDKGWALPVSGPRRYRTPRPIAELGLTKVPRSFRYVEK
;
A
#
# COMPACT_ATOMS: atom_id res chain seq x y z
N MET A 1 -1.91 6.07 20.20
CA MET A 1 -2.95 5.85 19.16
C MET A 1 -2.49 4.70 18.27
N ALA A 2 -3.31 3.68 18.05
CA ALA A 2 -2.93 2.55 17.21
C ALA A 2 -2.79 3.02 15.74
N GLN A 3 -1.63 2.80 15.13
CA GLN A 3 -1.46 3.09 13.71
C GLN A 3 -2.33 2.12 12.90
N ARG A 4 -3.25 2.64 12.09
CA ARG A 4 -4.09 1.79 11.24
C ARG A 4 -3.24 1.11 10.17
N SER A 5 -3.61 -0.14 9.88
CA SER A 5 -2.98 -0.96 8.85
C SER A 5 -3.93 -1.16 7.68
N ILE A 6 -3.41 -1.07 6.45
CA ILE A 6 -4.14 -1.34 5.22
C ILE A 6 -3.39 -2.34 4.35
N VAL A 7 -4.13 -3.17 3.63
CA VAL A 7 -3.62 -3.88 2.45
C VAL A 7 -3.94 -3.04 1.23
N LEU A 8 -2.90 -2.61 0.53
CA LEU A 8 -2.98 -1.76 -0.63
C LEU A 8 -2.74 -2.60 -1.88
N ALA A 9 -3.73 -2.66 -2.77
CA ALA A 9 -3.58 -3.30 -4.07
C ALA A 9 -2.76 -2.41 -5.00
N ILE A 10 -1.74 -2.99 -5.63
CA ILE A 10 -0.76 -2.26 -6.45
C ILE A 10 -0.26 -3.15 -7.60
N SER A 11 0.15 -2.54 -8.72
CA SER A 11 0.85 -3.29 -9.78
C SER A 11 2.27 -3.65 -9.34
N ALA A 12 2.87 -4.67 -9.96
CA ALA A 12 4.25 -5.07 -9.67
C ALA A 12 5.23 -3.90 -9.87
N ASP A 13 5.15 -3.21 -11.01
CA ASP A 13 6.05 -2.09 -11.34
C ASP A 13 5.95 -0.93 -10.35
N ASN A 14 4.74 -0.59 -9.90
CA ASN A 14 4.56 0.47 -8.92
C ASN A 14 5.05 0.05 -7.54
N ALA A 15 4.84 -1.22 -7.15
CA ALA A 15 5.37 -1.74 -5.90
C ALA A 15 6.90 -1.69 -5.90
N GLU A 16 7.54 -2.14 -6.98
CA GLU A 16 8.99 -2.06 -7.15
C GLU A 16 9.49 -0.61 -7.10
N ALA A 17 8.86 0.30 -7.83
CA ALA A 17 9.26 1.71 -7.83
C ALA A 17 9.14 2.37 -6.45
N LEU A 18 8.09 2.05 -5.68
CA LEU A 18 7.95 2.54 -4.29
C LEU A 18 9.00 1.91 -3.37
N LEU A 19 9.23 0.60 -3.48
CA LEU A 19 10.13 -0.14 -2.60
C LEU A 19 11.61 0.20 -2.85
N ASP A 20 11.97 0.57 -4.09
CA ASP A 20 13.30 1.07 -4.46
C ASP A 20 13.49 2.56 -4.16
N GLY A 21 12.45 3.26 -3.71
CA GLY A 21 12.49 4.71 -3.49
C GLY A 21 12.50 5.55 -4.77
N LYS A 22 12.40 4.93 -5.96
CA LYS A 22 12.27 5.61 -7.26
C LYS A 22 10.98 6.43 -7.35
N ARG A 23 9.96 6.03 -6.60
CA ARG A 23 8.68 6.72 -6.50
C ARG A 23 8.40 7.08 -5.04
N ARG A 24 8.04 8.34 -4.80
CA ARG A 24 7.77 8.89 -3.45
C ARG A 24 6.29 9.06 -3.13
N PHE A 25 5.41 8.78 -4.10
CA PHE A 25 3.97 9.00 -3.97
C PHE A 25 3.17 7.87 -4.62
N ASP A 26 2.23 7.30 -3.86
CA ASP A 26 1.14 6.47 -4.38
C ASP A 26 -0.03 7.40 -4.76
N HIS A 27 -0.67 7.14 -5.90
CA HIS A 27 -1.76 7.99 -6.40
C HIS A 27 -3.07 7.23 -6.36
N ARG A 28 -4.11 7.83 -5.75
CA ARG A 28 -5.42 7.17 -5.58
C ARG A 28 -6.57 8.10 -5.91
N SER A 29 -7.45 7.65 -6.81
CA SER A 29 -8.74 8.32 -7.05
C SER A 29 -9.63 8.28 -5.80
N VAL A 30 -9.70 7.12 -5.14
CA VAL A 30 -10.35 6.93 -3.84
C VAL A 30 -9.28 6.60 -2.80
N ARG A 31 -9.03 7.53 -1.88
CA ARG A 31 -8.01 7.39 -0.83
C ARG A 31 -8.55 6.71 0.43
N PRO A 32 -7.68 6.04 1.23
CA PRO A 32 -8.02 5.70 2.61
C PRO A 32 -8.36 6.96 3.40
N LYS A 33 -9.34 6.84 4.31
CA LYS A 33 -9.78 7.96 5.16
C LYS A 33 -8.95 8.10 6.43
N GLU A 34 -8.36 7.01 6.89
CA GLU A 34 -7.56 6.95 8.11
C GLU A 34 -6.09 6.90 7.69
N LEU A 35 -5.47 8.07 7.63
CA LEU A 35 -4.06 8.29 7.30
C LEU A 35 -3.43 9.17 8.40
N PRO A 36 -2.12 9.04 8.69
CA PRO A 36 -1.17 8.10 8.11
C PRO A 36 -1.43 6.64 8.52
N ALA A 37 -1.16 5.69 7.63
CA ALA A 37 -1.37 4.26 7.84
C ALA A 37 -0.18 3.43 7.38
N ARG A 38 0.04 2.26 8.00
CA ARG A 38 0.95 1.24 7.46
C ARG A 38 0.26 0.56 6.28
N ALA A 39 0.90 0.55 5.12
CA ALA A 39 0.40 -0.08 3.91
C ALA A 39 1.21 -1.34 3.58
N TYR A 40 0.55 -2.49 3.60
CA TYR A 40 1.07 -3.74 3.04
C TYR A 40 0.81 -3.76 1.53
N LEU A 41 1.87 -3.86 0.73
CA LEU A 41 1.80 -3.78 -0.72
C LEU A 41 1.46 -5.14 -1.33
N ALA A 42 0.19 -5.37 -1.63
CA ALA A 42 -0.30 -6.60 -2.26
C ALA A 42 -0.32 -6.43 -3.78
N VAL A 43 0.43 -7.28 -4.48
CA VAL A 43 0.48 -7.23 -5.94
C VAL A 43 -0.81 -7.82 -6.52
N SER A 44 -1.46 -7.05 -7.37
CA SER A 44 -2.70 -7.45 -8.04
C SER A 44 -2.50 -8.75 -8.83
N GLY A 45 -3.37 -9.74 -8.61
CA GLY A 45 -3.33 -11.01 -9.32
C GLY A 45 -2.39 -12.07 -8.74
N THR A 46 -1.56 -11.76 -7.73
CA THR A 46 -0.55 -12.71 -7.20
C THR A 46 -0.80 -13.17 -5.77
N ALA A 47 -1.88 -12.70 -5.12
CA ALA A 47 -2.24 -12.99 -3.72
C ALA A 47 -1.08 -12.84 -2.72
N SER A 48 -0.09 -12.01 -3.06
CA SER A 48 1.18 -11.90 -2.35
C SER A 48 1.50 -10.46 -1.99
N ILE A 49 2.07 -10.29 -0.81
CA ILE A 49 2.56 -9.04 -0.25
C ILE A 49 4.07 -9.00 -0.45
N VAL A 50 4.56 -8.00 -1.16
CA VAL A 50 5.98 -7.88 -1.53
C VAL A 50 6.78 -6.95 -0.62
N GLY A 51 6.09 -6.19 0.22
CA GLY A 51 6.70 -5.26 1.16
C GLY A 51 5.66 -4.42 1.87
N GLU A 52 6.15 -3.43 2.62
CA GLU A 52 5.33 -2.48 3.35
C GLU A 52 5.93 -1.08 3.28
N CYS A 53 5.10 -0.08 3.53
CA CYS A 53 5.52 1.30 3.72
C CYS A 53 4.54 2.05 4.63
N THR A 54 4.84 3.30 4.95
CA THR A 54 3.88 4.23 5.54
C THR A 54 3.28 5.09 4.42
N LEU A 55 1.95 5.12 4.38
CA LEU A 55 1.16 5.99 3.53
C LEU A 55 0.75 7.22 4.34
N GLY A 56 1.20 8.41 3.95
CA GLY A 56 0.87 9.66 4.63
C GLY A 56 -0.45 10.27 4.18
N GLU A 57 -0.79 11.41 4.79
CA GLU A 57 -1.97 12.20 4.42
C GLU A 57 -1.87 12.76 2.99
N PRO A 58 -3.00 12.94 2.29
CA PRO A 58 -3.00 13.46 0.92
C PRO A 58 -2.40 14.87 0.85
N GLU A 59 -1.32 15.01 0.07
CA GLU A 59 -0.63 16.29 -0.08
C GLU A 59 -1.32 17.18 -1.12
N ARG A 60 -1.71 16.59 -2.26
CA ARG A 60 -2.36 17.32 -3.37
C ARG A 60 -3.22 16.41 -4.24
N LYS A 61 -4.14 17.00 -5.01
CA LYS A 61 -4.93 16.32 -6.05
C LYS A 61 -4.28 16.53 -7.41
N THR A 62 -4.14 15.46 -8.18
CA THR A 62 -3.57 15.44 -9.54
C THR A 62 -4.57 14.85 -10.53
N ASP A 63 -4.22 14.86 -11.81
CA ASP A 63 -4.91 14.12 -12.88
C ASP A 63 -5.05 12.61 -12.57
N LYS A 64 -4.06 12.05 -11.86
CA LYS A 64 -4.01 10.64 -11.44
C LYS A 64 -4.66 10.36 -10.09
N GLY A 65 -5.30 11.35 -9.48
CA GLY A 65 -5.93 11.26 -8.16
C GLY A 65 -5.12 11.94 -7.05
N TRP A 66 -5.42 11.61 -5.79
CA TRP A 66 -4.72 12.14 -4.62
C TRP A 66 -3.32 11.56 -4.52
N ALA A 67 -2.32 12.43 -4.43
CA ALA A 67 -0.93 12.05 -4.18
C ALA A 67 -0.74 11.82 -2.68
N LEU A 68 -0.45 10.58 -2.32
CA LEU A 68 -0.22 10.13 -0.95
C LEU A 68 1.29 9.90 -0.78
N PRO A 69 1.98 10.68 0.08
CA PRO A 69 3.40 10.54 0.28
C PRO A 69 3.71 9.18 0.90
N VAL A 70 4.79 8.55 0.43
CA VAL A 70 5.27 7.25 0.89
C VAL A 70 6.56 7.44 1.65
N SER A 71 6.64 6.85 2.84
CA SER A 71 7.85 6.84 3.66
C SER A 71 8.13 5.45 4.22
N GLY A 72 9.38 5.23 4.65
CA GLY A 72 9.84 3.96 5.21
C GLY A 72 9.55 2.72 4.34
N PRO A 73 9.81 2.73 3.01
CA PRO A 73 9.61 1.54 2.20
C PRO A 73 10.49 0.40 2.68
N ARG A 74 9.90 -0.79 2.84
CA ARG A 74 10.59 -2.01 3.27
C ARG A 74 10.19 -3.16 2.37
N ARG A 75 11.13 -3.60 1.52
CA ARG A 75 10.98 -4.79 0.68
C ARG A 75 11.10 -6.05 1.55
N TYR A 76 10.22 -7.02 1.34
CA TYR A 76 10.36 -8.33 1.97
C TYR A 76 11.31 -9.20 1.14
N ARG A 77 12.18 -9.95 1.82
CA ARG A 77 13.08 -10.91 1.17
C ARG A 77 12.29 -12.01 0.45
N THR A 78 11.22 -12.47 1.07
CA THR A 78 10.27 -13.45 0.52
C THR A 78 8.88 -12.84 0.55
N PRO A 79 8.12 -12.84 -0.56
CA PRO A 79 6.73 -12.40 -0.55
C PRO A 79 5.91 -13.18 0.48
N ARG A 80 4.99 -12.49 1.15
CA ARG A 80 4.10 -13.10 2.16
C ARG A 80 2.70 -13.29 1.60
N PRO A 81 2.00 -14.40 1.90
CA PRO A 81 0.62 -14.57 1.48
C PRO A 81 -0.32 -13.54 2.15
N ILE A 82 -1.30 -13.04 1.41
CA ILE A 82 -2.32 -12.11 1.96
C ILE A 82 -3.17 -12.73 3.07
N ALA A 83 -3.21 -14.07 3.16
CA ALA A 83 -3.91 -14.81 4.19
C ALA A 83 -3.36 -14.52 5.59
N GLU A 84 -2.08 -14.16 5.72
CA GLU A 84 -1.49 -13.69 6.99
C GLU A 84 -2.13 -12.40 7.51
N LEU A 85 -2.86 -11.68 6.66
CA LEU A 85 -3.60 -10.46 7.01
C LEU A 85 -5.12 -10.70 7.09
N GLY A 86 -5.55 -11.97 7.15
CA GLY A 86 -6.96 -12.35 7.24
C GLY A 86 -7.74 -12.14 5.93
N LEU A 87 -7.06 -12.06 4.79
CA LEU A 87 -7.68 -11.86 3.48
C LEU A 87 -7.63 -13.13 2.62
N THR A 88 -8.74 -13.43 1.94
CA THR A 88 -8.84 -14.54 0.97
C THR A 88 -8.49 -14.12 -0.45
N LYS A 89 -8.55 -12.82 -0.76
CA LYS A 89 -8.21 -12.25 -2.08
C LYS A 89 -7.66 -10.83 -1.95
N VAL A 90 -6.85 -10.43 -2.93
CA VAL A 90 -6.33 -9.06 -3.02
C VAL A 90 -7.51 -8.08 -3.18
N PRO A 91 -7.60 -6.99 -2.40
CA PRO A 91 -8.66 -6.01 -2.56
C PRO A 91 -8.57 -5.32 -3.93
N ARG A 92 -9.66 -4.68 -4.38
CA ARG A 92 -9.64 -3.93 -5.66
C ARG A 92 -8.84 -2.62 -5.58
N SER A 93 -8.79 -2.01 -4.40
CA SER A 93 -8.07 -0.77 -4.14
C SER A 93 -7.29 -0.88 -2.83
N PHE A 94 -7.98 -0.89 -1.71
CA PHE A 94 -7.39 -1.15 -0.40
C PHE A 94 -8.41 -1.79 0.54
N ARG A 95 -7.93 -2.34 1.66
CA ARG A 95 -8.78 -2.82 2.76
C ARG A 95 -8.06 -2.62 4.09
N TYR A 96 -8.79 -2.14 5.10
CA TYR A 96 -8.26 -2.06 6.46
C TYR A 96 -8.14 -3.45 7.07
N VAL A 97 -7.08 -3.64 7.85
CA VAL A 97 -6.78 -4.86 8.59
C VAL A 97 -6.37 -4.52 10.02
N GLU A 98 -6.69 -5.39 10.96
CA GLU A 98 -6.22 -5.30 12.34
C GLU A 98 -4.88 -6.02 12.42
N LYS A 99 -3.79 -5.26 12.59
CA LYS A 99 -2.43 -5.81 12.72
C LYS A 99 -1.54 -4.88 13.53
#